data_AF-A0A7W0JWS2-F1
#
_entry.id   AF-A0A7W0JWS2-F1
#
_cell.length_a   1.000
_cell.length_b   1.000
_cell.length_c   1.000
_cell.angle_alpha   90.00
_cell.angle_beta   90.00
_cell.angle_gamma   90.00
#
_symmetry.space_group_name_H-M   'P 1'
#
loop_
_entity.id
_entity.type
_entity.pdbx_description
1 polymer ?
#
loop_
_entity_poly.entity_id
_entity_poly.type
_entity_poly.pdbx_seq_one_letter_code
_entity_poly.pdbx_strand_id
1 'polypeptide(L)'
;MATDRSEVEKASHHMATNYRIAVEGDRAEIWTHAWNRVAGFPPGEDVWETWGNYRLTARRETGGWRLDGFRYYWKPTRGNDAVRTDEA
;
A
#
# COMPACT_ATOMS: atom_id res chain seq x y z
N MET A 1 6.23 27.10 24.16
CA MET A 1 6.86 26.21 23.17
C MET A 1 5.77 25.73 22.23
N ALA A 2 5.74 26.23 21.00
CA ALA A 2 4.86 25.67 19.96
C ALA A 2 5.54 24.39 19.45
N THR A 3 4.86 23.25 19.53
CA THR A 3 5.26 22.06 18.80
C THR A 3 5.06 22.36 17.32
N ASP A 4 6.15 22.63 16.60
CA ASP A 4 6.17 22.59 15.15
C ASP A 4 5.67 21.20 14.73
N ARG A 5 4.45 21.17 14.18
CA ARG A 5 3.89 20.02 13.48
C ARG A 5 4.04 20.26 11.99
N SER A 6 5.22 20.61 11.53
CA SER A 6 5.58 20.44 10.13
C SER A 6 5.39 18.95 9.86
N GLU A 7 4.29 18.60 9.17
CA GLU A 7 4.08 17.26 8.65
C GLU A 7 5.30 16.96 7.78
N VAL A 8 6.20 16.12 8.28
CA VAL A 8 7.24 15.54 7.45
C VAL A 8 6.50 14.78 6.36
N GLU A 9 6.55 15.31 5.14
CA GLU A 9 5.90 14.71 3.98
C GLU A 9 6.41 13.27 3.87
N LYS A 10 5.54 12.31 4.16
CA LYS A 10 5.87 10.89 4.10
C LYS A 10 6.06 10.51 2.64
N ALA A 11 7.31 10.52 2.19
CA ALA A 11 7.68 10.13 0.84
C ALA A 11 7.46 8.62 0.65
N SER A 12 6.26 8.25 0.22
CA SER A 12 5.86 6.88 -0.08
C SER A 12 5.83 6.63 -1.58
N HIS A 13 6.19 5.41 -1.97
CA HIS A 13 6.10 4.96 -3.35
C HIS A 13 5.48 3.57 -3.41
N HIS A 14 4.46 3.42 -4.24
CA HIS A 14 3.72 2.19 -4.41
C HIS A 14 3.82 1.71 -5.85
N MET A 15 4.31 0.50 -6.04
CA MET A 15 4.37 -0.14 -7.35
C MET A 15 3.52 -1.41 -7.31
N ALA A 16 2.54 -1.50 -8.22
CA ALA A 16 1.73 -2.68 -8.44
C ALA A 16 1.87 -3.14 -9.90
N THR A 17 2.18 -4.42 -10.10
CA THR A 17 2.45 -5.01 -11.41
C THR A 17 1.80 -6.38 -11.55
N ASN A 18 1.94 -6.99 -12.74
CA ASN A 18 1.52 -8.37 -13.02
C ASN A 18 0.04 -8.61 -12.68
N TYR A 19 -0.82 -7.73 -13.19
CA TYR A 19 -2.25 -7.72 -12.92
C TYR A 19 -2.91 -8.98 -13.50
N ARG A 20 -3.64 -9.70 -12.63
CA ARG A 20 -4.62 -10.71 -13.04
C ARG A 20 -6.00 -10.17 -12.67
N ILE A 21 -6.82 -9.94 -13.69
CA ILE A 21 -8.13 -9.30 -13.54
C ILE A 21 -9.20 -10.28 -14.01
N ALA A 22 -10.15 -10.61 -13.12
CA ALA A 22 -11.37 -11.33 -13.46
C ALA A 22 -12.54 -10.34 -13.40
N VAL A 23 -13.39 -10.33 -14.42
CA VAL A 23 -14.55 -9.43 -14.52
C VAL A 23 -15.81 -10.27 -14.70
N GLU A 24 -16.80 -10.02 -13.84
CA GLU A 24 -18.11 -10.68 -13.85
C GLU A 24 -19.20 -9.61 -13.77
N GLY A 25 -19.79 -9.29 -14.92
CA GLY A 25 -20.81 -8.24 -15.03
C GLY A 25 -20.28 -6.87 -14.60
N ASP A 26 -20.86 -6.32 -13.53
CA ASP A 26 -20.48 -5.04 -12.93
C ASP A 26 -19.45 -5.18 -11.80
N ARG A 27 -18.86 -6.38 -11.60
CA ARG A 27 -17.85 -6.65 -10.58
C ARG A 27 -16.52 -7.09 -11.19
N ALA A 28 -15.43 -6.78 -10.50
CA ALA A 28 -14.11 -7.30 -10.83
C ALA A 28 -13.31 -7.67 -9.58
N GLU A 29 -12.51 -8.71 -9.69
CA GLU A 29 -11.46 -9.06 -8.73
C GLU A 29 -10.10 -8.87 -9.41
N ILE A 30 -9.19 -8.17 -8.73
CA ILE A 30 -7.87 -7.83 -9.25
C ILE A 30 -6.82 -8.36 -8.28
N TRP A 31 -5.87 -9.14 -8.81
CA TRP A 31 -4.68 -9.57 -8.09
C TRP A 31 -3.45 -8.94 -8.69
N THR A 32 -2.53 -8.46 -7.85
CA THR A 32 -1.27 -7.85 -8.29
C THR A 32 -0.09 -8.36 -7.47
N HIS A 33 1.11 -8.17 -7.99
CA HIS A 33 2.33 -8.14 -7.18
C HIS A 33 2.58 -6.69 -6.77
N ALA A 34 2.94 -6.47 -5.51
CA ALA A 34 3.15 -5.15 -4.96
C ALA A 34 4.52 -5.02 -4.30
N TRP A 35 5.16 -3.87 -4.51
CA TRP A 35 6.31 -3.40 -3.76
C TRP A 35 6.06 -1.96 -3.32
N ASN A 36 6.22 -1.70 -2.03
CA ASN A 36 5.98 -0.38 -1.45
C ASN A 36 7.20 0.05 -0.66
N ARG A 37 7.52 1.34 -0.73
CA ARG A 37 8.56 1.95 0.10
C ARG A 37 8.05 3.19 0.81
N VAL A 38 8.62 3.46 1.97
CA VAL A 38 8.56 4.75 2.67
C VAL A 38 9.99 5.17 2.96
N ALA A 39 10.34 6.42 2.68
CA ALA A 39 11.64 7.00 3.00
C ALA A 39 11.53 8.09 4.07
N GLY A 40 12.64 8.36 4.77
CA GLY A 40 12.76 9.46 5.72
C GLY A 40 11.99 9.27 7.02
N PHE A 41 11.93 8.04 7.54
CA PHE A 41 11.19 7.72 8.76
C PHE A 41 12.15 7.56 9.95
N PRO A 42 12.25 8.54 10.87
CA PRO A 42 13.01 8.39 12.11
C PRO A 42 12.16 7.75 13.24
N PRO A 43 12.76 7.18 14.30
CA PRO A 43 14.18 6.81 14.46
C PRO A 43 14.46 5.42 13.85
N GLY A 44 15.62 5.22 13.22
CA GLY A 44 15.99 3.92 12.62
C GLY A 44 16.50 4.05 11.19
N GLU A 45 16.37 2.98 10.40
CA GLU A 45 16.74 2.99 8.97
C GLU A 45 15.93 4.04 8.19
N ASP A 46 16.59 4.71 7.23
CA ASP A 46 16.00 5.77 6.40
C ASP A 46 14.94 5.25 5.41
N VAL A 47 14.75 3.93 5.31
CA VAL A 47 13.81 3.29 4.39
C VAL A 47 13.06 2.15 5.06
N TRP A 48 11.78 2.01 4.72
CA TRP A 48 10.96 0.83 4.99
C TRP A 48 10.41 0.30 3.67
N GLU A 49 10.52 -1.00 3.44
CA GLU A 49 10.01 -1.67 2.25
C GLU A 49 9.20 -2.92 2.58
N THR A 50 8.17 -3.15 1.77
CA THR A 50 7.31 -4.33 1.88
C THR A 50 6.96 -4.87 0.50
N TRP A 51 6.93 -6.20 0.39
CA TRP A 51 6.51 -6.91 -0.83
C TRP A 51 5.31 -7.79 -0.51
N GLY A 52 4.43 -7.97 -1.49
CA GLY A 52 3.30 -8.86 -1.32
C GLY A 52 2.37 -8.87 -2.51
N ASN A 53 1.11 -9.19 -2.24
CA ASN A 53 0.06 -9.21 -3.24
C ASN A 53 -1.10 -8.32 -2.79
N TYR A 54 -1.60 -7.45 -3.67
CA TYR A 54 -2.91 -6.85 -3.46
C TYR A 54 -3.98 -7.77 -3.99
N ARG A 55 -5.06 -7.91 -3.23
CA ARG A 55 -6.37 -8.31 -3.74
C ARG A 55 -7.27 -7.09 -3.65
N LEU A 56 -7.75 -6.64 -4.80
CA LEU A 56 -8.70 -5.54 -4.91
C LEU A 56 -10.02 -6.09 -5.43
N THR A 57 -11.12 -5.48 -5.00
CA THR A 57 -12.41 -5.63 -5.67
C THR A 57 -12.82 -4.29 -6.26
N ALA A 58 -13.53 -4.35 -7.39
CA ALA A 58 -14.05 -3.16 -8.04
C ALA A 58 -15.51 -3.37 -8.48
N ARG A 59 -16.26 -2.28 -8.52
CA ARG A 59 -17.60 -2.22 -9.09
C ARG A 59 -17.66 -1.19 -10.21
N ARG A 60 -18.40 -1.51 -11.26
CA ARG A 60 -18.67 -0.58 -12.36
C ARG A 60 -19.83 0.31 -11.96
N GLU A 61 -19.57 1.61 -11.94
CA GLU A 61 -20.55 2.67 -11.70
C GLU A 61 -20.77 3.47 -12.99
N THR A 62 -21.73 4.40 -12.98
CA THR A 62 -22.04 5.28 -14.12
C THR A 62 -20.82 6.08 -14.61
N GLY A 63 -19.81 6.30 -13.76
CA GLY A 63 -18.56 6.99 -14.09
C GLY A 63 -17.35 6.08 -14.37
N GLY A 64 -17.55 4.76 -14.45
CA GLY A 64 -16.49 3.77 -14.66
C GLY A 64 -16.25 2.88 -13.43
N TRP A 65 -15.14 2.14 -13.45
CA TRP A 65 -14.78 1.25 -12.35
C TRP A 65 -14.30 2.03 -11.12
N ARG A 66 -14.79 1.64 -9.95
CA ARG A 66 -14.31 2.10 -8.64
C ARG A 66 -13.86 0.91 -7.81
N LEU A 67 -12.73 1.04 -7.12
CA LEU A 67 -12.32 0.05 -6.14
C LEU A 67 -13.27 0.12 -4.94
N ASP A 68 -13.84 -1.02 -4.55
CA ASP A 68 -14.73 -1.15 -3.40
C ASP A 68 -14.20 -2.11 -2.32
N GLY A 69 -12.98 -2.62 -2.50
CA GLY A 69 -12.28 -3.44 -1.52
C GLY A 69 -10.78 -3.51 -1.76
N PHE A 70 -10.03 -3.61 -0.66
CA PHE A 70 -8.57 -3.71 -0.66
C PHE A 70 -8.13 -4.67 0.44
N ARG A 71 -7.26 -5.62 0.09
CA ARG A 71 -6.52 -6.44 1.05
C ARG A 71 -5.07 -6.57 0.59
N TYR A 72 -4.15 -6.31 1.51
CA TYR A 72 -2.73 -6.55 1.28
C TYR A 72 -2.29 -7.84 1.97
N TYR A 73 -1.80 -8.79 1.20
CA TYR A 73 -1.11 -9.98 1.70
C TYR A 73 0.38 -9.71 1.67
N TRP A 74 0.93 -9.17 2.77
CA TRP A 74 2.37 -8.93 2.89
C TRP A 74 3.12 -10.27 3.03
N LYS A 75 4.35 -10.32 2.52
CA LYS A 75 5.21 -11.52 2.59
C LYS A 75 6.54 -11.20 3.27
N PRO A 76 7.54 -10.58 2.62
CA PRO A 76 8.73 -10.06 3.29
C PRO A 76 8.65 -8.54 3.52
N THR A 77 9.44 -8.06 4.48
CA THR A 77 9.69 -6.65 4.74
C THR A 77 11.19 -6.45 5.02
N ARG A 78 11.70 -5.24 4.80
CA ARG A 78 13.04 -4.83 5.24
C ARG A 78 13.03 -3.35 5.63
N GLY A 79 14.00 -2.96 6.45
CA GLY A 79 14.20 -1.57 6.79
C GLY A 79 13.76 -1.25 8.21
N ASN A 80 13.21 -0.05 8.39
CA ASN A 80 12.89 0.52 9.69
C ASN A 80 12.04 -0.42 10.59
N ASP A 81 12.65 -0.91 11.67
CA ASP A 81 12.03 -1.80 12.64
C ASP A 81 10.86 -1.17 13.41
N ALA A 82 10.86 0.16 13.61
CA ALA A 82 9.73 0.84 14.24
C ALA A 82 8.44 0.63 13.43
N VAL A 83 8.53 0.58 12.10
CA VAL A 83 7.37 0.29 11.23
C VAL A 83 7.02 -1.20 11.24
N ARG A 84 8.01 -2.09 11.47
CA ARG A 84 7.81 -3.54 11.51
C ARG A 84 7.08 -3.99 12.77
N THR A 85 7.42 -3.39 13.90
CA THR A 85 6.99 -3.82 15.24
C THR A 85 5.98 -2.87 15.86
N ASP A 86 5.31 -2.02 15.08
CA ASP A 86 4.14 -1.27 15.55
C ASP A 86 3.04 -2.27 15.97
N GLU A 87 3.19 -2.82 17.18
CA GLU A 87 2.08 -3.18 18.05
C GLU A 87 1.50 -1.86 18.52
N ALA A 88 0.25 -1.61 18.12
CA ALA A 88 -0.54 -0.49 18.60
C ALA A 88 -0.77 -0.56 20.12
#